data_AF-A0A6B2KQQ8-F1
#
_entry.id   AF-A0A6B2KQQ8-F1
#
_cell.length_a   1.000
_cell.length_b   1.000
_cell.length_c   1.000
_cell.angle_alpha   90.00
_cell.angle_beta   90.00
_cell.angle_gamma   90.00
#
_symmetry.space_group_name_H-M   'P 1'
#
loop_
_entity.id
_entity.type
_entity.pdbx_description
1 polymer ?
#
loop_
_entity_poly.entity_id
_entity_poly.type
_entity_poly.pdbx_seq_one_letter_code
_entity_poly.pdbx_strand_id
1 'polypeptide(L)'
;MPERMPTTLPDKTAIAELPLFEGLARQAVTVVATPAEAEAAYRALASQAEIGFDTESKPTFSRGEASTGPHLLQFCTRDHAWLFQSCRPDTLAPALALIAAESPAKVGFGLRGDLAQLARRFELTARGIVDLGQVLRAYGFSQEVGAKTAIALLFGRRLAKSKQVGTSNWAAAQLADRQVLYAANDAYAALCVQHRLADFEPPRAEAARKRTRPRTRVRDVHVDDVPVLAALSGLPEATLEAEVRAAQTVRTPWVVAVREGAVVGFARALAQEAGTTLSLVPANTQAALARQLVQALFTRLARQGCPEVQLCAHGGAHAALYARLGLEELDGGRWRKVFAAP
;
A
#
# COMPACT_ATOMS: atom_id res chain seq x y z
N MET A 1 -21.77 -26.06 1.71
CA MET A 1 -22.11 -24.64 1.50
C MET A 1 -21.02 -23.83 2.20
N PRO A 2 -20.38 -22.86 1.54
CA PRO A 2 -19.38 -22.03 2.19
C PRO A 2 -19.97 -21.29 3.40
N GLU A 3 -19.21 -21.18 4.48
CA GLU A 3 -19.59 -20.49 5.72
C GLU A 3 -19.61 -18.97 5.51
N ARG A 4 -20.41 -18.25 6.30
CA ARG A 4 -20.31 -16.78 6.35
C ARG A 4 -19.18 -16.37 7.30
N MET A 5 -18.34 -15.44 6.84
CA MET A 5 -17.24 -14.90 7.66
C MET A 5 -17.80 -14.23 8.94
N PRO A 6 -17.29 -14.55 10.14
CA PRO A 6 -17.68 -13.85 11.36
C PRO A 6 -17.27 -12.38 11.28
N THR A 7 -18.17 -11.46 11.63
CA THR A 7 -17.93 -10.01 11.48
C THR A 7 -17.38 -9.34 12.75
N THR A 8 -17.41 -10.04 13.88
CA THR A 8 -16.98 -9.50 15.18
C THR A 8 -15.61 -10.06 15.54
N LEU A 9 -14.63 -9.18 15.75
CA LEU A 9 -13.29 -9.57 16.16
C LEU A 9 -13.26 -9.85 17.68
N PRO A 10 -12.67 -10.97 18.13
CA PRO A 10 -12.49 -11.21 19.56
C PRO A 10 -11.48 -10.22 20.14
N ASP A 11 -11.75 -9.72 21.35
CA ASP A 11 -10.82 -8.85 22.07
C ASP A 11 -9.65 -9.66 22.69
N LYS A 12 -8.65 -8.94 23.24
CA LYS A 12 -7.45 -9.57 23.79
C LYS A 12 -7.73 -10.49 24.98
N THR A 13 -8.73 -10.19 25.79
CA THR A 13 -9.10 -10.97 26.97
C THR A 13 -9.75 -12.27 26.52
N ALA A 14 -10.72 -12.19 25.61
CA ALA A 14 -11.36 -13.36 25.02
C ALA A 14 -10.35 -14.27 24.31
N ILE A 15 -9.39 -13.70 23.57
CA ILE A 15 -8.33 -14.50 22.93
C ILE A 15 -7.48 -15.24 23.96
N ALA A 16 -7.20 -14.65 25.12
CA ALA A 16 -6.34 -15.26 26.13
C ALA A 16 -6.95 -16.54 26.74
N GLU A 17 -8.27 -16.64 26.78
CA GLU A 17 -9.03 -17.78 27.33
C GLU A 17 -9.16 -18.95 26.36
N LEU A 18 -8.89 -18.74 25.06
CA LEU A 18 -9.00 -19.79 24.06
C LEU A 18 -7.92 -20.88 24.24
N PRO A 19 -8.21 -22.14 23.85
CA PRO A 19 -7.20 -23.19 23.82
C PRO A 19 -6.07 -22.84 22.85
N LEU A 20 -4.87 -23.36 23.13
CA LEU A 20 -3.69 -23.11 22.30
C LEU A 20 -3.90 -23.62 20.87
N PHE A 21 -3.45 -22.81 19.90
CA PHE A 21 -3.33 -23.25 18.52
C PHE A 21 -2.20 -24.28 18.43
N GLU A 22 -2.50 -25.41 17.79
CA GLU A 22 -1.53 -26.48 17.58
C GLU A 22 -0.68 -26.15 16.35
N GLY A 23 0.61 -25.97 16.60
CA GLY A 23 1.60 -25.67 15.57
C GLY A 23 2.36 -26.93 15.13
N LEU A 24 3.30 -26.73 14.20
CA LEU A 24 4.26 -27.76 13.82
C LEU A 24 5.13 -28.15 15.02
N ALA A 25 5.30 -29.47 15.17
CA ALA A 25 6.22 -30.04 16.14
C ALA A 25 7.68 -29.85 15.70
N ARG A 26 8.62 -29.88 16.64
CA ARG A 26 10.03 -29.54 16.38
C ARG A 26 10.69 -30.42 15.31
N GLN A 27 10.30 -31.69 15.23
CA GLN A 27 10.78 -32.66 14.23
C GLN A 27 10.32 -32.34 12.80
N ALA A 28 9.24 -31.55 12.66
CA ALA A 28 8.73 -31.07 11.38
C ALA A 28 9.37 -29.73 10.96
N VAL A 29 10.51 -29.37 11.55
CA VAL A 29 11.21 -28.11 11.27
C VAL A 29 12.67 -28.36 10.97
N THR A 30 13.10 -27.96 9.78
CA THR A 30 14.51 -27.98 9.36
C THR A 30 15.09 -26.57 9.41
N VAL A 31 16.14 -26.40 10.22
CA VAL A 31 17.03 -25.23 10.09
C VAL A 31 18.04 -25.57 9.00
N VAL A 32 17.96 -24.90 7.86
CA VAL A 32 18.76 -25.22 6.68
C VAL A 32 20.21 -24.84 6.94
N ALA A 33 21.10 -25.83 6.96
CA ALA A 33 22.51 -25.66 7.27
C ALA A 33 23.40 -25.91 6.05
N THR A 34 22.97 -26.73 5.09
CA THR A 34 23.80 -27.14 3.95
C THR A 34 23.14 -26.81 2.60
N PRO A 35 23.92 -26.67 1.51
CA PRO A 35 23.38 -26.51 0.17
C PRO A 35 22.45 -27.66 -0.26
N ALA A 36 22.73 -28.90 0.16
CA ALA A 36 21.90 -30.06 -0.14
C ALA A 36 20.51 -29.95 0.53
N GLU A 37 20.47 -29.50 1.79
CA GLU A 37 19.20 -29.22 2.48
C GLU A 37 18.45 -28.05 1.85
N ALA A 38 19.16 -27.01 1.42
CA ALA A 38 18.57 -25.85 0.74
C ALA A 38 17.89 -26.25 -0.58
N GLU A 39 18.54 -27.11 -1.36
CA GLU A 39 18.00 -27.66 -2.60
C GLU A 39 16.81 -28.59 -2.35
N ALA A 40 16.88 -29.45 -1.34
CA ALA A 40 15.75 -30.31 -0.94
C ALA A 40 14.53 -29.48 -0.51
N ALA A 41 14.76 -28.43 0.29
CA ALA A 41 13.73 -27.48 0.71
C ALA A 41 13.11 -26.79 -0.50
N TYR A 42 13.93 -26.33 -1.46
CA TYR A 42 13.44 -25.71 -2.69
C TYR A 42 12.51 -26.62 -3.47
N ARG A 43 12.90 -27.88 -3.72
CA ARG A 43 12.06 -28.84 -4.45
C ARG A 43 10.73 -29.09 -3.74
N ALA A 44 10.77 -29.25 -2.42
CA ALA A 44 9.57 -29.45 -1.61
C ALA A 44 8.62 -28.25 -1.72
N LEU A 45 9.14 -27.03 -1.58
CA LEU A 45 8.37 -25.79 -1.60
C LEU A 45 7.89 -25.42 -3.01
N ALA A 46 8.75 -25.52 -4.02
CA ALA A 46 8.45 -25.14 -5.41
C ALA A 46 7.37 -26.02 -6.07
N SER A 47 7.14 -27.23 -5.55
CA SER A 47 6.08 -28.13 -6.02
C SER A 47 4.68 -27.78 -5.48
N GLN A 48 4.58 -26.83 -4.54
CA GLN A 48 3.31 -26.43 -3.95
C GLN A 48 2.62 -25.35 -4.79
N ALA A 49 1.30 -25.21 -4.62
CA ALA A 49 0.56 -24.07 -5.16
C ALA A 49 0.78 -22.80 -4.29
N GLU A 50 0.81 -23.00 -2.97
CA GLU A 50 1.00 -21.95 -1.97
C GLU A 50 1.82 -22.49 -0.80
N ILE A 51 2.60 -21.60 -0.19
CA ILE A 51 3.47 -21.87 0.96
C ILE A 51 3.31 -20.75 2.00
N GLY A 52 3.41 -21.10 3.28
CA GLY A 52 3.48 -20.09 4.33
C GLY A 52 4.83 -19.37 4.29
N PHE A 53 4.84 -18.08 4.58
CA PHE A 53 6.03 -17.23 4.52
C PHE A 53 6.01 -16.17 5.62
N ASP A 54 7.15 -16.00 6.30
CA ASP A 54 7.40 -14.89 7.20
C ASP A 54 8.91 -14.62 7.28
N THR A 55 9.31 -13.52 7.93
CA THR A 55 10.71 -13.18 8.16
C THR A 55 10.95 -12.68 9.57
N GLU A 56 12.18 -12.85 10.06
CA GLU A 56 12.58 -12.33 11.37
C GLU A 56 13.86 -11.50 11.27
N SER A 57 13.89 -10.41 12.03
CA SER A 57 15.01 -9.46 12.06
C SER A 57 15.44 -9.20 13.50
N LYS A 58 16.75 -9.10 13.74
CA LYS A 58 17.24 -8.64 15.04
C LYS A 58 16.72 -7.22 15.31
N PRO A 59 16.27 -6.91 16.54
CA PRO A 59 15.81 -5.56 16.88
C PRO A 59 16.95 -4.55 16.80
N THR A 60 16.62 -3.31 16.40
CA THR A 60 17.50 -2.14 16.55
C THR A 60 17.09 -1.37 17.81
N PHE A 61 18.05 -1.07 18.68
CA PHE A 61 17.77 -0.40 19.96
C PHE A 61 18.16 1.08 19.95
N SER A 62 18.96 1.50 18.97
CA SER A 62 19.45 2.86 18.82
C SER A 62 18.63 3.66 17.80
N ARG A 63 18.26 4.89 18.16
CA ARG A 63 17.52 5.79 17.26
C ARG A 63 18.41 6.15 16.06
N GLY A 64 17.95 5.80 14.85
CA GLY A 64 18.69 6.03 13.60
C GLY A 64 19.53 4.84 13.13
N GLU A 65 19.62 3.76 13.91
CA GLU A 65 20.26 2.52 13.46
C GLU A 65 19.40 1.88 12.35
N ALA A 66 20.02 1.65 11.19
CA ALA A 66 19.35 1.00 10.07
C ALA A 66 19.14 -0.50 10.37
N SER A 67 17.93 -1.01 10.13
CA SER A 67 17.69 -2.45 10.14
C SER A 67 18.52 -3.13 9.04
N THR A 68 19.31 -4.13 9.45
CA THR A 68 20.13 -4.98 8.56
C THR A 68 19.42 -6.27 8.16
N GLY A 69 18.14 -6.41 8.53
CA GLY A 69 17.34 -7.59 8.26
C GLY A 69 16.95 -7.78 6.78
N PRO A 70 16.18 -8.86 6.49
CA PRO A 70 15.84 -9.92 7.44
C PRO A 70 17.03 -10.86 7.72
N HIS A 71 17.09 -11.38 8.94
CA HIS A 71 18.14 -12.31 9.40
C HIS A 71 17.73 -13.77 9.26
N LEU A 72 16.42 -14.03 9.20
CA LEU A 72 15.83 -15.34 8.98
C LEU A 72 14.67 -15.23 7.99
N LEU A 73 14.62 -16.16 7.04
CA LEU A 73 13.49 -16.39 6.14
C LEU A 73 12.80 -17.69 6.55
N GLN A 74 11.48 -17.68 6.65
CA GLN A 74 10.70 -18.86 7.02
C GLN A 74 9.78 -19.27 5.89
N PHE A 75 9.76 -20.56 5.59
CA PHE A 75 8.81 -21.15 4.65
C PHE A 75 8.19 -22.39 5.25
N CYS A 76 6.95 -22.70 4.89
CA CYS A 76 6.34 -23.97 5.26
C CYS A 76 5.35 -24.49 4.22
N THR A 77 5.20 -25.80 4.20
CA THR A 77 4.02 -26.48 3.67
C THR A 77 3.07 -26.80 4.83
N ARG A 78 2.03 -27.61 4.55
CA ARG A 78 1.10 -28.09 5.58
C ARG A 78 1.79 -28.91 6.67
N ASP A 79 2.86 -29.62 6.33
CA ASP A 79 3.41 -30.66 7.20
C ASP A 79 4.84 -30.39 7.65
N HIS A 80 5.54 -29.42 7.05
CA HIS A 80 6.95 -29.15 7.35
C HIS A 80 7.33 -27.68 7.15
N ALA A 81 8.28 -27.19 7.95
CA ALA A 81 8.85 -25.85 7.83
C ALA A 81 10.36 -25.84 7.63
N TRP A 82 10.86 -24.86 6.88
CA TRP A 82 12.27 -24.63 6.62
C TRP A 82 12.66 -23.20 7.01
N LEU A 83 13.75 -23.08 7.75
CA LEU A 83 14.30 -21.81 8.22
C LEU A 83 15.65 -21.57 7.57
N PHE A 84 15.75 -20.50 6.77
CA PHE A 84 16.99 -20.08 6.11
C PHE A 84 17.58 -18.87 6.83
N GLN A 85 18.78 -19.04 7.41
CA GLN A 85 19.48 -17.94 8.07
C GLN A 85 20.31 -17.13 7.06
N SER A 86 20.09 -15.83 6.99
CA SER A 86 20.79 -14.94 6.04
C SER A 86 22.30 -14.83 6.30
N CYS A 87 22.81 -15.32 7.44
CA CYS A 87 24.23 -15.42 7.74
C CYS A 87 24.90 -16.64 7.07
N ARG A 88 24.14 -17.51 6.39
CA ARG A 88 24.62 -18.68 5.64
C ARG A 88 24.42 -18.47 4.13
N PRO A 89 25.28 -17.67 3.47
CA PRO A 89 25.07 -17.24 2.09
C PRO A 89 25.03 -18.41 1.09
N ASP A 90 25.75 -19.50 1.39
CA ASP A 90 25.80 -20.74 0.61
C ASP A 90 24.46 -21.48 0.52
N THR A 91 23.53 -21.19 1.43
CA THR A 91 22.19 -21.80 1.49
C THR A 91 21.06 -20.90 1.00
N LEU A 92 21.36 -19.63 0.71
CA LEU A 92 20.32 -18.60 0.58
C LEU A 92 19.71 -18.52 -0.83
N ALA A 93 20.48 -18.89 -1.86
CA ALA A 93 20.05 -18.77 -3.26
C ALA A 93 18.69 -19.45 -3.55
N PRO A 94 18.39 -20.67 -3.06
CA PRO A 94 17.09 -21.29 -3.30
C PRO A 94 15.93 -20.56 -2.60
N ALA A 95 16.16 -20.00 -1.40
CA ALA A 95 15.15 -19.19 -0.71
C ALA A 95 14.84 -17.89 -1.46
N LEU A 96 15.85 -17.20 -1.98
CA LEU A 96 15.66 -15.99 -2.79
C LEU A 96 14.94 -16.30 -4.12
N ALA A 97 15.24 -17.45 -4.73
CA ALA A 97 14.55 -17.93 -5.92
C ALA A 97 13.05 -18.13 -5.68
N LEU A 98 12.66 -18.72 -4.54
CA LEU A 98 11.24 -18.87 -4.17
C LEU A 98 10.53 -17.51 -3.99
N ILE A 99 11.21 -16.55 -3.37
CA ILE A 99 10.67 -15.19 -3.16
C ILE A 99 10.45 -14.48 -4.50
N ALA A 100 11.38 -14.63 -5.44
CA ALA A 100 11.32 -13.99 -6.76
C ALA A 100 10.36 -14.68 -7.75
N ALA A 101 10.00 -15.95 -7.51
CA ALA A 101 9.09 -16.70 -8.36
C ALA A 101 7.62 -16.23 -8.20
N GLU A 102 6.81 -16.35 -9.24
CA GLU A 102 5.36 -16.09 -9.15
C GLU A 102 4.63 -17.22 -8.42
N SER A 103 5.09 -18.46 -8.58
CA SER A 103 4.56 -19.66 -7.94
C SER A 103 5.69 -20.43 -7.25
N PRO A 104 5.48 -21.01 -6.05
CA PRO A 104 4.26 -20.96 -5.23
C PRO A 104 3.91 -19.55 -4.74
N ALA A 105 2.65 -19.34 -4.38
CA ALA A 105 2.25 -18.13 -3.66
C ALA A 105 2.86 -18.13 -2.25
N LYS A 106 3.46 -17.01 -1.82
CA LYS A 106 4.00 -16.82 -0.46
C LYS A 106 2.95 -16.12 0.39
N VAL A 107 2.43 -16.83 1.36
CA VAL A 107 1.29 -16.41 2.18
C VAL A 107 1.78 -16.01 3.57
N GLY A 108 1.52 -14.77 3.98
CA GLY A 108 1.97 -14.25 5.27
C GLY A 108 1.11 -13.10 5.79
N PHE A 109 1.53 -12.50 6.90
CA PHE A 109 0.88 -11.32 7.49
C PHE A 109 1.85 -10.14 7.52
N GLY A 110 1.41 -8.97 7.06
CA GLY A 110 2.18 -7.73 7.28
C GLY A 110 3.49 -7.63 6.49
N LEU A 111 3.63 -8.41 5.40
CA LEU A 111 4.88 -8.63 4.66
C LEU A 111 5.47 -7.37 3.99
N ARG A 112 4.73 -6.26 3.91
CA ARG A 112 5.17 -5.07 3.16
C ARG A 112 6.53 -4.54 3.62
N GLY A 113 6.77 -4.49 4.94
CA GLY A 113 8.02 -4.00 5.50
C GLY A 113 9.19 -4.94 5.20
N ASP A 114 8.96 -6.24 5.33
CA ASP A 114 9.95 -7.29 5.14
C ASP A 114 10.39 -7.40 3.68
N LEU A 115 9.42 -7.35 2.76
CA LEU A 115 9.68 -7.35 1.32
C LEU A 115 10.46 -6.13 0.86
N ALA A 116 10.24 -4.96 1.47
CA ALA A 116 11.04 -3.76 1.18
C ALA A 116 12.49 -3.93 1.66
N GLN A 117 12.70 -4.59 2.80
CA GLN A 117 14.05 -4.92 3.29
C GLN A 117 14.75 -5.93 2.37
N LEU A 118 14.04 -6.97 1.95
CA LEU A 118 14.54 -7.97 1.00
C LEU A 118 14.93 -7.36 -0.35
N ALA A 119 14.06 -6.51 -0.90
CA ALA A 119 14.32 -5.84 -2.18
C ALA A 119 15.56 -4.95 -2.12
N ARG A 120 15.74 -4.20 -1.02
CA ARG A 120 16.93 -3.35 -0.83
C ARG A 120 18.21 -4.17 -0.63
N ARG A 121 18.12 -5.29 0.11
CA ARG A 121 19.29 -6.07 0.52
C ARG A 121 19.80 -7.00 -0.59
N PHE A 122 18.90 -7.58 -1.37
CA PHE A 122 19.21 -8.62 -2.35
C PHE A 122 18.88 -8.21 -3.79
N GLU A 123 18.50 -6.95 -4.01
CA GLU A 123 18.15 -6.39 -5.33
C GLU A 123 17.11 -7.24 -6.08
N LEU A 124 16.19 -7.87 -5.35
CA LEU A 124 15.18 -8.76 -5.89
C LEU A 124 13.80 -8.13 -5.84
N THR A 125 12.94 -8.55 -6.76
CA THR A 125 11.51 -8.25 -6.72
C THR A 125 10.74 -9.48 -6.28
N ALA A 126 10.10 -9.40 -5.12
CA ALA A 126 9.25 -10.47 -4.62
C ALA A 126 7.94 -10.55 -5.43
N ARG A 127 7.52 -11.77 -5.76
CA ARG A 127 6.37 -12.07 -6.62
C ARG A 127 5.46 -13.10 -5.98
N GLY A 128 4.23 -13.26 -6.45
CA GLY A 128 3.28 -14.22 -5.88
C GLY A 128 3.04 -14.03 -4.38
N ILE A 129 2.93 -12.79 -3.89
CA ILE A 129 2.76 -12.50 -2.46
C ILE A 129 1.28 -12.40 -2.09
N VAL A 130 0.87 -13.12 -1.05
CA VAL A 130 -0.47 -13.03 -0.44
C VAL A 130 -0.33 -12.51 0.99
N ASP A 131 -0.72 -11.25 1.20
CA ASP A 131 -0.77 -10.64 2.52
C ASP A 131 -2.18 -10.79 3.12
N LEU A 132 -2.31 -11.69 4.08
CA LEU A 132 -3.59 -12.06 4.70
C LEU A 132 -4.26 -10.90 5.44
N GLY A 133 -3.48 -9.92 5.92
CA GLY A 133 -4.06 -8.69 6.48
C GLY A 133 -4.87 -7.92 5.44
N GLN A 134 -4.43 -7.94 4.17
CA GLN A 134 -5.15 -7.30 3.06
C GLN A 134 -6.30 -8.15 2.54
N VAL A 135 -6.17 -9.47 2.58
CA VAL A 135 -7.25 -10.41 2.25
C VAL A 135 -8.40 -10.25 3.24
N LEU A 136 -8.11 -10.28 4.54
CA LEU A 136 -9.13 -10.11 5.59
C LEU A 136 -9.81 -8.74 5.52
N ARG A 137 -9.09 -7.66 5.20
CA ARG A 137 -9.73 -6.36 4.92
C ARG A 137 -10.77 -6.43 3.80
N ALA A 138 -10.59 -7.29 2.80
CA ALA A 138 -11.58 -7.47 1.74
C ALA A 138 -12.87 -8.15 2.25
N TYR A 139 -12.79 -8.93 3.32
CA TYR A 139 -13.95 -9.52 4.02
C TYR A 139 -14.72 -8.52 4.90
N GLY A 140 -14.31 -7.25 4.95
CA GLY A 140 -15.05 -6.17 5.62
C GLY A 140 -14.50 -5.74 6.97
N PHE A 141 -13.35 -6.29 7.42
CA PHE A 141 -12.70 -5.81 8.64
C PHE A 141 -12.08 -4.42 8.43
N SER A 142 -12.54 -3.43 9.20
CA SER A 142 -12.06 -2.05 9.17
C SER A 142 -10.69 -1.87 9.83
N GLN A 143 -10.35 -2.76 10.77
CA GLN A 143 -9.07 -2.78 11.46
C GLN A 143 -8.09 -3.77 10.82
N GLU A 144 -6.80 -3.59 11.06
CA GLU A 144 -5.79 -4.55 10.63
C GLU A 144 -5.89 -5.84 11.45
N VAL A 145 -6.18 -6.95 10.78
CA VAL A 145 -6.25 -8.26 11.41
C VAL A 145 -4.92 -8.97 11.23
N GLY A 146 -4.17 -9.11 12.33
CA GLY A 146 -2.93 -9.88 12.38
C GLY A 146 -3.16 -11.36 12.72
N ALA A 147 -2.10 -12.17 12.62
CA ALA A 147 -2.15 -13.62 12.82
C ALA A 147 -2.85 -14.08 14.11
N LYS A 148 -2.60 -13.42 15.26
CA LYS A 148 -3.24 -13.79 16.54
C LYS A 148 -4.77 -13.68 16.47
N THR A 149 -5.26 -12.57 15.93
CA THR A 149 -6.70 -12.31 15.81
C THR A 149 -7.32 -13.21 14.75
N ALA A 150 -6.64 -13.43 13.62
CA ALA A 150 -7.13 -14.34 12.58
C ALA A 150 -7.26 -15.78 13.08
N ILE A 151 -6.27 -16.29 13.83
CA ILE A 151 -6.33 -17.64 14.43
C ILE A 151 -7.48 -17.75 15.44
N ALA A 152 -7.65 -16.73 16.29
CA ALA A 152 -8.77 -16.71 17.23
C ALA A 152 -10.13 -16.68 16.54
N LEU A 153 -10.26 -15.85 15.51
CA LEU A 153 -11.49 -15.68 14.75
C LEU A 153 -11.89 -16.96 13.99
N LEU A 154 -10.93 -17.59 13.30
CA LEU A 154 -11.22 -18.66 12.34
C LEU A 154 -11.14 -20.07 12.93
N PHE A 155 -10.40 -20.23 14.03
CA PHE A 155 -10.16 -21.54 14.67
C PHE A 155 -10.66 -21.61 16.11
N GLY A 156 -11.04 -20.49 16.73
CA GLY A 156 -11.36 -20.48 18.16
C GLY A 156 -10.18 -20.95 19.02
N ARG A 157 -8.96 -20.54 18.63
CA ARG A 157 -7.70 -20.89 19.29
C ARG A 157 -6.84 -19.64 19.51
N ARG A 158 -5.91 -19.69 20.46
CA ARG A 158 -4.93 -18.61 20.65
C ARG A 158 -3.57 -18.97 20.09
N LEU A 159 -3.02 -18.08 19.27
CA LEU A 159 -1.64 -18.17 18.80
C LEU A 159 -0.69 -17.55 19.84
N ALA A 160 0.12 -18.38 20.48
CA ALA A 160 1.11 -17.93 21.45
C ALA A 160 2.34 -17.31 20.74
N LYS A 161 2.42 -15.98 20.67
CA LYS A 161 3.66 -15.29 20.29
C LYS A 161 4.31 -14.65 21.51
N SER A 162 5.45 -15.19 21.93
CA SER A 162 6.30 -14.63 22.98
C SER A 162 7.00 -13.37 22.47
N LYS A 163 6.70 -12.22 23.09
CA LYS A 163 7.39 -10.95 22.77
C LYS A 163 8.90 -11.08 22.94
N GLN A 164 9.34 -11.80 23.97
CA GLN A 164 10.76 -12.03 24.24
C GLN A 164 11.46 -12.79 23.09
N VAL A 165 10.77 -13.75 22.46
CA VAL A 165 11.32 -14.50 21.32
C VAL A 165 11.29 -13.65 20.05
N GLY A 166 10.18 -12.98 19.75
CA GLY A 166 10.07 -12.10 18.59
C GLY A 166 11.09 -10.95 18.60
N THR A 167 11.46 -10.44 19.78
CA THR A 167 12.51 -9.42 19.93
C THR A 167 13.88 -10.01 20.34
N SER A 168 14.15 -11.27 19.98
CA SER A 168 15.43 -11.92 20.27
C SER A 168 16.48 -11.61 19.18
N ASN A 169 17.72 -12.06 19.40
CA ASN A 169 18.76 -11.92 18.39
C ASN A 169 18.61 -12.98 17.28
N TRP A 170 17.89 -12.62 16.22
CA TRP A 170 17.71 -13.47 15.03
C TRP A 170 18.95 -13.57 14.13
N ALA A 171 20.00 -12.79 14.41
CA ALA A 171 21.28 -12.90 13.71
C ALA A 171 22.24 -13.91 14.38
N ALA A 172 21.79 -14.62 15.43
CA ALA A 172 22.60 -15.64 16.08
C ALA A 172 22.94 -16.78 15.10
N ALA A 173 24.17 -17.30 15.19
CA ALA A 173 24.62 -18.40 14.32
C ALA A 173 23.85 -19.70 14.58
N GLN A 174 23.48 -19.95 15.84
CA GLN A 174 22.63 -21.06 16.25
C GLN A 174 21.34 -20.50 16.87
N LEU A 175 20.20 -21.00 16.40
CA LEU A 175 18.89 -20.67 16.94
C LEU A 175 18.53 -21.64 18.07
N ALA A 176 17.99 -21.11 19.17
CA ALA A 176 17.43 -21.95 20.23
C ALA A 176 16.13 -22.61 19.75
N ASP A 177 15.77 -23.77 20.30
CA ASP A 177 14.54 -24.49 19.88
C ASP A 177 13.27 -23.64 20.00
N ARG A 178 13.20 -22.75 21.00
CA ARG A 178 12.11 -21.79 21.13
C ARG A 178 12.02 -20.80 19.96
N GLN A 179 13.15 -20.37 19.40
CA GLN A 179 13.21 -19.50 18.22
C GLN A 179 12.81 -20.28 16.97
N VAL A 180 13.30 -21.52 16.84
CA VAL A 180 12.97 -22.42 15.72
C VAL A 180 11.46 -22.68 15.66
N LEU A 181 10.85 -23.09 16.77
CA LEU A 181 9.42 -23.35 16.85
C LEU A 181 8.59 -22.09 16.65
N TYR A 182 9.03 -20.95 17.20
CA TYR A 182 8.34 -19.68 17.02
C TYR A 182 8.30 -19.29 15.54
N ALA A 183 9.47 -19.27 14.87
CA ALA A 183 9.59 -18.82 13.49
C ALA A 183 8.85 -19.75 12.52
N ALA A 184 8.95 -21.07 12.72
CA ALA A 184 8.19 -22.04 11.94
C ALA A 184 6.67 -21.84 12.07
N ASN A 185 6.18 -21.60 13.30
CA ASN A 185 4.76 -21.48 13.55
C ASN A 185 4.15 -20.14 13.11
N ASP A 186 4.98 -19.10 12.95
CA ASP A 186 4.54 -17.82 12.41
C ASP A 186 4.19 -17.93 10.92
N ALA A 187 5.03 -18.60 10.12
CA ALA A 187 4.72 -18.92 8.73
C ALA A 187 3.57 -19.95 8.62
N TYR A 188 3.57 -20.97 9.47
CA TYR A 188 2.54 -22.02 9.47
C TYR A 188 1.14 -21.49 9.77
N ALA A 189 1.01 -20.63 10.80
CA ALA A 189 -0.27 -20.02 11.14
C ALA A 189 -0.86 -19.22 9.96
N ALA A 190 -0.01 -18.54 9.17
CA ALA A 190 -0.47 -17.86 7.95
C ALA A 190 -1.03 -18.85 6.93
N LEU A 191 -0.31 -19.93 6.63
CA LEU A 191 -0.79 -20.94 5.69
C LEU A 191 -2.09 -21.62 6.16
N CYS A 192 -2.22 -21.91 7.45
CA CYS A 192 -3.47 -22.43 8.01
C CYS A 192 -4.64 -21.46 7.82
N VAL A 193 -4.43 -20.16 8.10
CA VAL A 193 -5.45 -19.14 7.86
C VAL A 193 -5.87 -19.11 6.40
N GLN A 194 -4.91 -19.10 5.48
CA GLN A 194 -5.18 -19.13 4.04
C GLN A 194 -6.06 -20.32 3.63
N HIS A 195 -5.70 -21.53 4.06
CA HIS A 195 -6.50 -22.71 3.78
C HIS A 195 -7.91 -22.61 4.39
N ARG A 196 -8.03 -22.10 5.62
CA ARG A 196 -9.33 -21.94 6.31
C ARG A 196 -10.21 -20.88 5.64
N LEU A 197 -9.64 -19.90 4.95
CA LEU A 197 -10.42 -18.91 4.17
C LEU A 197 -11.17 -19.54 2.99
N ALA A 198 -10.74 -20.69 2.48
CA ALA A 198 -11.42 -21.40 1.39
C ALA A 198 -12.80 -21.95 1.80
N ASP A 199 -13.04 -22.11 3.11
CA ASP A 199 -14.31 -22.57 3.65
C ASP A 199 -15.37 -21.46 3.71
N PHE A 200 -14.99 -20.19 3.50
CA PHE A 200 -15.87 -19.03 3.60
C PHE A 200 -16.32 -18.51 2.24
N GLU A 201 -17.49 -17.87 2.21
CA GLU A 201 -17.95 -17.14 1.03
C GLU A 201 -16.93 -16.07 0.65
N PRO A 202 -16.41 -16.05 -0.59
CA PRO A 202 -15.42 -15.07 -0.98
C PRO A 202 -15.97 -13.65 -0.82
N PRO A 203 -15.13 -12.66 -0.49
CA PRO A 203 -15.58 -11.32 -0.21
C PRO A 203 -16.35 -10.77 -1.41
N ARG A 204 -17.56 -10.25 -1.17
CA ARG A 204 -18.42 -9.73 -2.24
C ARG A 204 -17.65 -8.72 -3.09
N ALA A 205 -17.65 -8.93 -4.40
CA ALA A 205 -16.89 -8.19 -5.40
C ALA A 205 -17.11 -6.65 -5.42
N GLU A 206 -18.04 -6.11 -4.62
CA GLU A 206 -18.20 -4.66 -4.40
C GLU A 206 -16.96 -3.99 -3.81
N ALA A 207 -16.15 -4.70 -3.01
CA ALA A 207 -14.89 -4.17 -2.49
C ALA A 207 -13.77 -4.14 -3.57
N ALA A 208 -13.83 -5.01 -4.58
CA ALA A 208 -12.86 -5.04 -5.68
C ALA A 208 -13.06 -3.89 -6.69
N ARG A 209 -14.31 -3.45 -6.91
CA ARG A 209 -14.62 -2.31 -7.80
C ARG A 209 -14.07 -0.96 -7.31
N LYS A 210 -13.76 -0.83 -6.01
CA LYS A 210 -13.05 0.35 -5.48
C LYS A 210 -11.53 0.28 -5.65
N ARG A 211 -10.95 -0.87 -6.03
CA ARG A 211 -9.50 -1.16 -5.94
C ARG A 211 -8.72 -1.09 -7.26
N THR A 212 -9.35 -0.73 -8.38
CA THR A 212 -8.64 -0.41 -9.64
C THR A 212 -8.94 0.99 -10.16
N ARG A 213 -9.47 1.91 -9.34
CA ARG A 213 -9.51 3.31 -9.77
C ARG A 213 -8.08 3.84 -9.72
N PRO A 214 -7.48 4.19 -10.87
CA PRO A 214 -6.10 4.60 -10.85
C PRO A 214 -5.98 5.92 -10.09
N ARG A 215 -4.97 6.02 -9.24
CA ARG A 215 -4.79 7.19 -8.38
C ARG A 215 -4.46 8.40 -9.24
N THR A 216 -5.42 9.30 -9.37
CA THR A 216 -5.18 10.63 -9.94
C THR A 216 -4.28 11.43 -9.01
N ARG A 217 -3.17 11.96 -9.52
CA ARG A 217 -2.29 12.90 -8.82
C ARG A 217 -2.37 14.26 -9.50
N VAL A 218 -2.39 15.34 -8.73
CA VAL A 218 -2.32 16.71 -9.26
C VAL A 218 -0.89 17.23 -9.13
N ARG A 219 -0.29 17.67 -10.23
CA ARG A 219 1.07 18.26 -10.26
C ARG A 219 1.09 19.53 -11.12
N ASP A 220 2.18 20.30 -11.02
CA ASP A 220 2.40 21.47 -11.86
C ASP A 220 2.60 21.07 -13.34
N VAL A 221 2.24 21.99 -14.23
CA VAL A 221 2.39 21.82 -15.69
C VAL A 221 3.82 22.14 -16.11
N HIS A 222 4.39 21.24 -16.91
CA HIS A 222 5.67 21.41 -17.60
C HIS A 222 5.48 21.51 -19.12
N VAL A 223 6.51 22.01 -19.82
CA VAL A 223 6.48 22.12 -21.29
C VAL A 223 6.26 20.75 -21.94
N ASP A 224 6.77 19.67 -21.33
CA ASP A 224 6.57 18.29 -21.79
C ASP A 224 5.10 17.83 -21.76
N ASP A 225 4.21 18.54 -21.05
CA ASP A 225 2.77 18.24 -21.02
C ASP A 225 2.00 18.86 -22.19
N VAL A 226 2.60 19.82 -22.92
CA VAL A 226 1.94 20.63 -23.97
C VAL A 226 1.23 19.79 -25.05
N PRO A 227 1.83 18.72 -25.62
CA PRO A 227 1.17 17.94 -26.66
C PRO A 227 -0.14 17.30 -26.18
N VAL A 228 -0.14 16.78 -24.95
CA VAL A 228 -1.33 16.16 -24.36
C VAL A 228 -2.36 17.21 -23.98
N LEU A 229 -1.93 18.37 -23.50
CA LEU A 229 -2.81 19.50 -23.19
C LEU A 229 -3.48 20.07 -24.44
N ALA A 230 -2.77 20.15 -25.57
CA ALA A 230 -3.33 20.56 -26.85
C ALA A 230 -4.46 19.62 -27.27
N ALA A 231 -4.22 18.31 -27.18
CA ALA A 231 -5.23 17.30 -27.48
C ALA A 231 -6.47 17.40 -26.57
N LEU A 232 -6.29 17.68 -25.26
CA LEU A 232 -7.39 17.79 -24.31
C LEU A 232 -8.17 19.10 -24.42
N SER A 233 -7.51 20.18 -24.81
CA SER A 233 -8.08 21.54 -24.85
C SER A 233 -8.61 21.94 -26.22
N GLY A 234 -8.10 21.32 -27.30
CA GLY A 234 -8.30 21.75 -28.68
C GLY A 234 -7.51 23.01 -29.07
N LEU A 235 -6.62 23.52 -28.20
CA LEU A 235 -5.80 24.69 -28.47
C LEU A 235 -4.51 24.32 -29.22
N PRO A 236 -3.96 25.22 -30.06
CA PRO A 236 -2.67 24.98 -30.72
C PRO A 236 -1.52 24.81 -29.70
N GLU A 237 -0.62 23.86 -29.94
CA GLU A 237 0.54 23.59 -29.06
C GLU A 237 1.41 24.84 -28.85
N ALA A 238 1.67 25.63 -29.89
CA ALA A 238 2.46 26.86 -29.79
C ALA A 238 1.83 27.89 -28.85
N THR A 239 0.51 27.98 -28.83
CA THR A 239 -0.23 28.86 -27.90
C THR A 239 -0.07 28.36 -26.46
N LEU A 240 -0.26 27.06 -26.24
CA LEU A 240 -0.12 26.46 -24.91
C LEU A 240 1.32 26.55 -24.39
N GLU A 241 2.32 26.32 -25.23
CA GLU A 241 3.72 26.42 -24.83
C GLU A 241 4.08 27.84 -24.38
N ALA A 242 3.66 28.86 -25.14
CA ALA A 242 3.86 30.25 -24.76
C ALA A 242 3.18 30.57 -23.42
N GLU A 243 1.96 30.09 -23.20
CA GLU A 243 1.23 30.26 -21.95
C GLU A 243 1.89 29.53 -20.77
N VAL A 244 2.36 28.29 -20.96
CA VAL A 244 3.08 27.52 -19.92
C VAL A 244 4.35 28.26 -19.50
N ARG A 245 5.13 28.75 -20.47
CA ARG A 245 6.36 29.52 -20.23
C ARG A 245 6.07 30.84 -19.53
N ALA A 246 5.00 31.54 -19.93
CA ALA A 246 4.57 32.76 -19.27
C ALA A 246 4.15 32.49 -17.81
N ALA A 247 3.34 31.46 -17.57
CA ALA A 247 2.85 31.10 -16.24
C ALA A 247 4.00 30.71 -15.28
N GLN A 248 5.00 29.97 -15.78
CA GLN A 248 6.21 29.66 -15.02
C GLN A 248 7.02 30.91 -14.65
N THR A 249 7.00 31.95 -15.50
CA THR A 249 7.71 33.21 -15.28
C THR A 249 7.03 34.08 -14.21
N VAL A 250 5.71 34.28 -14.32
CA VAL A 250 4.92 35.09 -13.36
C VAL A 250 4.41 34.28 -12.17
N ARG A 251 4.82 33.02 -12.06
CA ARG A 251 4.45 32.06 -11.01
C ARG A 251 2.93 31.86 -10.85
N THR A 252 2.14 32.05 -11.89
CA THR A 252 0.71 31.71 -11.82
C THR A 252 0.56 30.18 -11.84
N PRO A 253 -0.17 29.59 -10.88
CA PRO A 253 -0.25 28.15 -10.79
C PRO A 253 -1.09 27.58 -11.93
N TRP A 254 -0.52 26.56 -12.58
CA TRP A 254 -1.12 25.73 -13.60
C TRP A 254 -0.94 24.28 -13.17
N VAL A 255 -2.02 23.51 -13.16
CA VAL A 255 -1.98 22.14 -12.65
C VAL A 255 -2.63 21.16 -13.61
N VAL A 256 -2.05 19.97 -13.66
CA VAL A 256 -2.58 18.81 -14.39
C VAL A 256 -2.90 17.69 -13.43
N ALA A 257 -3.97 16.96 -13.74
CA ALA A 257 -4.29 15.69 -13.13
C ALA A 257 -3.73 14.56 -13.99
N VAL A 258 -2.89 13.73 -13.40
CA VAL A 258 -2.23 12.60 -14.05
C VAL A 258 -2.76 11.30 -13.46
N ARG A 259 -3.14 10.38 -14.33
CA ARG A 259 -3.65 9.05 -13.98
C ARG A 259 -2.97 8.03 -14.89
N GLU A 260 -2.23 7.09 -14.29
CA GLU A 260 -1.46 6.06 -15.02
C GLU A 260 -0.49 6.64 -16.06
N GLY A 261 0.16 7.76 -15.73
CA GLY A 261 1.13 8.41 -16.63
C GLY A 261 0.51 9.31 -17.70
N ALA A 262 -0.81 9.28 -17.89
CA ALA A 262 -1.52 10.16 -18.83
C ALA A 262 -2.13 11.37 -18.11
N VAL A 263 -2.07 12.55 -18.75
CA VAL A 263 -2.85 13.71 -18.31
C VAL A 263 -4.32 13.45 -18.61
N VAL A 264 -5.18 13.59 -17.60
CA VAL A 264 -6.64 13.34 -17.68
C VAL A 264 -7.48 14.58 -17.40
N GLY A 265 -6.83 15.72 -17.17
CA GLY A 265 -7.46 17.01 -16.96
C GLY A 265 -6.46 18.06 -16.51
N PHE A 266 -6.81 19.32 -16.64
CA PHE A 266 -5.97 20.43 -16.22
C PHE A 266 -6.82 21.62 -15.76
N ALA A 267 -6.23 22.48 -14.94
CA ALA A 267 -6.82 23.72 -14.52
C ALA A 267 -5.75 24.78 -14.34
N ARG A 268 -6.18 26.03 -14.51
CA ARG A 268 -5.30 27.13 -14.82
C ARG A 268 -5.83 28.38 -14.13
N ALA A 269 -4.95 29.14 -13.48
CA ALA A 269 -5.28 30.44 -12.94
C ALA A 269 -4.71 31.55 -13.86
N LEU A 270 -5.56 32.47 -14.31
CA LEU A 270 -5.16 33.63 -15.11
C LEU A 270 -5.21 34.88 -14.25
N ALA A 271 -4.13 35.65 -14.20
CA ALA A 271 -4.11 36.98 -13.58
C ALA A 271 -4.57 38.04 -14.58
N GLN A 272 -5.36 39.02 -14.14
CA GLN A 272 -5.67 40.24 -14.91
C GLN A 272 -5.07 41.49 -14.22
N GLU A 273 -4.73 42.51 -15.01
CA GLU A 273 -3.84 43.63 -14.67
C GLU A 273 -4.37 44.64 -13.62
N ALA A 274 -5.60 44.51 -13.12
CA ALA A 274 -6.24 45.55 -12.29
C ALA A 274 -6.79 45.03 -10.95
N GLY A 275 -5.96 44.30 -10.19
CA GLY A 275 -6.35 43.69 -8.91
C GLY A 275 -6.73 42.22 -9.07
N THR A 276 -6.40 41.40 -8.07
CA THR A 276 -6.27 39.93 -8.18
C THR A 276 -7.60 39.21 -8.44
N THR A 277 -8.07 39.25 -9.69
CA THR A 277 -9.19 38.44 -10.16
C THR A 277 -8.61 37.25 -10.91
N LEU A 278 -8.78 36.04 -10.36
CA LEU A 278 -8.20 34.81 -10.88
C LEU A 278 -9.28 33.94 -11.52
N SER A 279 -9.41 34.00 -12.84
CA SER A 279 -10.32 33.10 -13.55
C SER A 279 -9.76 31.68 -13.56
N LEU A 280 -10.39 30.79 -12.78
CA LEU A 280 -10.20 29.36 -12.91
C LEU A 280 -11.00 28.87 -14.10
N VAL A 281 -10.31 28.45 -15.16
CA VAL A 281 -10.93 27.72 -16.26
C VAL A 281 -10.74 26.23 -15.95
N PRO A 282 -11.73 25.53 -15.36
CA PRO A 282 -11.70 24.09 -15.35
C PRO A 282 -11.88 23.65 -16.81
N ALA A 283 -10.79 23.22 -17.44
CA ALA A 283 -10.92 22.51 -18.70
C ALA A 283 -11.80 21.29 -18.45
N ASN A 284 -12.67 21.01 -19.40
CA ASN A 284 -13.68 19.95 -19.45
C ASN A 284 -13.35 18.71 -18.59
N THR A 285 -13.73 18.72 -17.31
CA THR A 285 -13.34 17.67 -16.36
C THR A 285 -14.55 17.18 -15.57
N GLN A 286 -14.61 15.85 -15.36
CA GLN A 286 -15.62 15.22 -14.50
C GLN A 286 -15.64 15.89 -13.11
N ALA A 287 -16.80 16.04 -12.48
CA ALA A 287 -16.99 16.82 -11.25
C ALA A 287 -16.00 16.49 -10.10
N ALA A 288 -15.59 15.22 -9.95
CA ALA A 288 -14.62 14.80 -8.94
C ALA A 288 -13.19 15.31 -9.23
N LEU A 289 -12.81 15.38 -10.51
CA LEU A 289 -11.52 15.86 -10.98
C LEU A 289 -11.43 17.38 -10.91
N ALA A 290 -12.50 18.07 -11.29
CA ALA A 290 -12.62 19.52 -11.16
C ALA A 290 -12.40 19.98 -9.71
N ARG A 291 -12.99 19.28 -8.74
CA ARG A 291 -12.77 19.55 -7.31
C ARG A 291 -11.31 19.46 -6.90
N GLN A 292 -10.61 18.38 -7.32
CA GLN A 292 -9.20 18.16 -6.96
C GLN A 292 -8.29 19.24 -7.57
N LEU A 293 -8.52 19.58 -8.83
CA LEU A 293 -7.75 20.60 -9.55
C LEU A 293 -7.94 21.99 -8.93
N VAL A 294 -9.18 22.40 -8.66
CA VAL A 294 -9.49 23.70 -8.02
C VAL A 294 -8.88 23.78 -6.62
N GLN A 295 -8.99 22.73 -5.81
CA GLN A 295 -8.40 22.71 -4.47
C GLN A 295 -6.86 22.83 -4.52
N ALA A 296 -6.23 22.16 -5.48
CA ALA A 296 -4.78 22.22 -5.67
C ALA A 296 -4.30 23.60 -6.11
N LEU A 297 -5.11 24.33 -6.90
CA LEU A 297 -4.84 25.73 -7.25
C LEU A 297 -4.98 26.65 -6.05
N PHE A 298 -6.05 26.49 -5.26
CA PHE A 298 -6.24 27.23 -4.01
C PHE A 298 -5.06 27.06 -3.04
N THR A 299 -4.59 25.84 -2.86
CA THR A 299 -3.42 25.59 -2.00
C THR A 299 -2.17 26.31 -2.52
N ARG A 300 -1.95 26.37 -3.84
CA ARG A 300 -0.80 27.06 -4.43
C ARG A 300 -0.92 28.58 -4.32
N LEU A 301 -2.10 29.13 -4.61
CA LEU A 301 -2.40 30.55 -4.52
C LEU A 301 -2.28 31.06 -3.08
N ALA A 302 -2.81 30.32 -2.10
CA ALA A 302 -2.66 30.65 -0.69
C ALA A 302 -1.17 30.67 -0.26
N ARG A 303 -0.37 29.69 -0.72
CA ARG A 303 1.09 29.68 -0.46
C ARG A 303 1.84 30.85 -1.10
N GLN A 304 1.30 31.42 -2.17
CA GLN A 304 1.86 32.59 -2.83
C GLN A 304 1.41 33.91 -2.19
N GLY A 305 0.66 33.85 -1.07
CA GLY A 305 0.17 35.04 -0.38
C GLY A 305 -0.98 35.73 -1.12
N CYS A 306 -1.66 35.04 -2.03
CA CYS A 306 -2.87 35.55 -2.66
C CYS A 306 -3.95 35.72 -1.56
N PRO A 307 -4.55 36.92 -1.37
CA PRO A 307 -5.52 37.15 -0.30
C PRO A 307 -6.92 36.64 -0.67
N GLU A 308 -7.29 36.79 -1.94
CA GLU A 308 -8.59 36.37 -2.46
C GLU A 308 -8.54 35.98 -3.94
N VAL A 309 -9.52 35.19 -4.36
CA VAL A 309 -9.75 34.85 -5.77
C VAL A 309 -11.23 34.96 -6.10
N GLN A 310 -11.52 35.39 -7.32
CA GLN A 310 -12.87 35.41 -7.87
C GLN A 310 -12.93 34.54 -9.13
N LEU A 311 -13.90 33.63 -9.16
CA LEU A 311 -14.13 32.68 -10.25
C LEU A 311 -15.43 33.02 -10.97
N CYS A 312 -15.49 32.77 -12.28
CA CYS A 312 -16.74 32.85 -13.03
C CYS A 312 -17.35 31.45 -13.20
N ALA A 313 -18.66 31.32 -12.95
CA ALA A 313 -19.39 30.09 -13.22
C ALA A 313 -19.97 30.10 -14.64
N HIS A 314 -19.37 29.34 -15.55
CA HIS A 314 -19.87 29.18 -16.94
C HIS A 314 -21.07 28.21 -17.09
N GLY A 315 -21.76 27.87 -15.99
CA GLY A 315 -22.93 26.97 -15.99
C GLY A 315 -23.25 26.37 -14.61
N GLY A 316 -24.40 25.71 -14.50
CA GLY A 316 -24.92 25.19 -13.21
C GLY A 316 -24.00 24.18 -12.51
N ALA A 317 -23.19 23.44 -13.26
CA ALA A 317 -22.20 22.51 -12.70
C ALA A 317 -21.06 23.24 -11.97
N HIS A 318 -20.61 24.38 -12.47
CA HIS A 318 -19.58 25.20 -11.82
C HIS A 318 -20.11 25.87 -10.56
N ALA A 319 -21.32 26.43 -10.60
CA ALA A 319 -21.97 27.00 -9.42
C ALA A 319 -22.12 25.97 -8.29
N ALA A 320 -22.62 24.76 -8.61
CA ALA A 320 -22.75 23.68 -7.63
C ALA A 320 -21.41 23.17 -7.07
N LEU A 321 -20.33 23.21 -7.87
CA LEU A 321 -18.98 22.87 -7.41
C LEU A 321 -18.43 23.94 -6.45
N TYR A 322 -18.55 25.22 -6.83
CA TYR A 322 -18.04 26.34 -6.05
C TYR A 322 -18.73 26.46 -4.69
N ALA A 323 -20.06 26.27 -4.64
CA ALA A 323 -20.80 26.18 -3.39
C ALA A 323 -20.25 25.09 -2.46
N ARG A 324 -19.99 23.88 -2.98
CA ARG A 324 -19.42 22.76 -2.20
C ARG A 324 -17.99 22.99 -1.73
N LEU A 325 -17.25 23.87 -2.41
CA LEU A 325 -15.90 24.28 -2.02
C LEU A 325 -15.90 25.45 -1.02
N GLY A 326 -17.08 25.90 -0.61
CA GLY A 326 -17.26 26.99 0.34
C GLY A 326 -16.78 28.33 -0.24
N LEU A 327 -17.12 28.59 -1.50
CA LEU A 327 -17.02 29.91 -2.09
C LEU A 327 -18.32 30.68 -1.84
N GLU A 328 -18.18 32.00 -1.73
CA GLU A 328 -19.31 32.92 -1.60
C GLU A 328 -19.77 33.35 -3.01
N GLU A 329 -21.06 33.26 -3.28
CA GLU A 329 -21.62 33.74 -4.54
C GLU A 329 -21.67 35.28 -4.55
N LEU A 330 -21.28 35.87 -5.67
CA LEU A 330 -21.30 37.30 -5.97
C LEU A 330 -22.21 37.57 -7.17
N ASP A 331 -22.60 38.83 -7.36
CA ASP A 331 -23.43 39.24 -8.49
C ASP A 331 -22.78 38.92 -9.86
N GLY A 332 -23.63 38.49 -10.80
CA GLY A 332 -23.25 38.19 -12.18
C GLY A 332 -22.61 36.82 -12.37
N GLY A 333 -22.91 35.84 -11.51
CA GLY A 333 -22.39 34.47 -11.63
C GLY A 333 -20.91 34.34 -11.24
N ARG A 334 -20.42 35.27 -10.43
CA ARG A 334 -19.06 35.27 -9.87
C ARG A 334 -19.05 34.62 -8.49
N TRP A 335 -17.91 34.05 -8.11
CA TRP A 335 -17.75 33.31 -6.85
C TRP A 335 -16.43 33.68 -6.21
N ARG A 336 -16.44 34.04 -4.92
CA ARG A 336 -15.26 34.48 -4.19
C ARG A 336 -14.76 33.42 -3.22
N LYS A 337 -13.44 33.24 -3.17
CA LYS A 337 -12.75 32.57 -2.06
C LYS A 337 -11.77 33.55 -1.42
N VAL A 338 -11.98 33.82 -0.14
CA VAL A 338 -10.98 34.49 0.69
C VAL A 338 -10.12 33.41 1.34
N PHE A 339 -8.80 33.57 1.26
CA PHE A 339 -7.88 32.68 1.97
C PHE A 339 -7.63 33.23 3.36
N ALA A 340 -7.55 32.34 4.36
CA ALA A 340 -7.10 32.77 5.68
C ALA A 340 -5.65 33.27 5.56
N ALA A 341 -5.33 34.39 6.21
CA ALA A 341 -3.94 34.81 6.36
C ALA A 341 -3.14 33.67 7.03
N PRO A 342 -1.91 33.39 6.57
CA PRO A 342 -1.11 32.28 7.07
C PRO A 342 -0.83 32.34 8.57
#